data_AF-A0A7C1VHZ0-F1
#
_entry.id   AF-A0A7C1VHZ0-F1
#
_cell.length_a   1.000
_cell.length_b   1.000
_cell.length_c   1.000
_cell.angle_alpha   90.00
_cell.angle_beta   90.00
_cell.angle_gamma   90.00
#
_symmetry.space_group_name_H-M   'P 1'
#
loop_
_entity.id
_entity.type
_entity.pdbx_description
1 polymer ?
#
loop_
_entity_poly.entity_id
_entity_poly.type
_entity_poly.pdbx_seq_one_letter_code
_entity_poly.pdbx_strand_id
1 'polypeptide(L)'
;MTKWDYIELRKLCKEKGIPDSTLYQNSLGWRWKRTDFHADKANEVWAELFMKSFTFVDQRCYEAIFSYEAHVESCVQSLHSMADILAQIINVIILGNEFPEHSISIKKVLKSMEDENAAPRVVESTRKLLADSVFNYIEAFCNTIKHRRIIKTDFRAEYGENARNESGLRFQEFTYKGSNFPQTWGSDILKKYRFHIHQLITEVGLNINRFVAESSLKKGRRTCRCT
;
A
#
# COMPACT_ATOMS: atom_id res chain seq x y z
N MET A 1 -5.26 -2.28 -17.42
CA MET A 1 -4.46 -1.90 -16.24
C MET A 1 -3.13 -2.63 -16.33
N THR A 2 -2.00 -1.92 -16.31
CA THR A 2 -0.68 -2.55 -16.36
C THR A 2 -0.43 -3.34 -15.08
N LYS A 3 0.14 -4.55 -15.19
CA LYS A 3 0.46 -5.44 -14.07
C LYS A 3 1.96 -5.58 -13.96
N TRP A 4 2.49 -5.59 -12.73
CA TRP A 4 3.89 -5.91 -12.51
C TRP A 4 4.16 -7.39 -12.83
N ASP A 5 5.03 -7.65 -13.80
CA ASP A 5 5.46 -9.00 -14.17
C ASP A 5 6.57 -9.51 -13.24
N TYR A 6 6.16 -10.26 -12.21
CA TYR A 6 7.09 -10.93 -11.29
C TYR A 6 7.84 -12.10 -11.95
N ILE A 7 7.27 -12.73 -12.98
CA ILE A 7 7.91 -13.87 -13.65
C ILE A 7 9.11 -13.35 -14.46
N GLU A 8 8.91 -12.28 -15.21
CA GLU A 8 9.99 -11.58 -15.90
C GLU A 8 11.08 -11.14 -14.91
N LEU A 9 10.72 -10.50 -13.80
CA LEU A 9 11.70 -10.05 -12.81
C LEU A 9 12.55 -11.20 -12.26
N ARG A 10 11.92 -12.32 -11.89
CA ARG A 10 12.63 -13.52 -11.38
C ARG A 10 13.59 -14.09 -12.42
N LYS A 11 13.15 -14.15 -13.68
CA LYS A 11 14.00 -14.61 -14.80
C LYS A 11 15.22 -13.70 -14.94
N LEU A 12 15.00 -12.38 -14.99
CA LEU A 12 16.07 -11.39 -15.12
C LEU A 12 17.06 -11.44 -13.94
N CYS A 13 16.57 -11.56 -12.71
CA CYS A 13 17.44 -11.69 -11.53
C CYS A 13 18.29 -12.96 -11.60
N LYS A 14 17.70 -14.10 -11.97
CA LYS A 14 18.41 -15.37 -12.12
C LYS A 14 19.51 -15.29 -13.18
N GLU A 15 19.21 -14.72 -14.35
CA GLU A 15 20.17 -14.55 -15.45
C GLU A 15 21.36 -13.65 -15.06
N LYS A 16 21.13 -12.67 -14.17
CA LYS A 16 22.15 -11.70 -13.75
C LYS A 16 22.81 -12.04 -12.41
N GLY A 17 22.46 -13.16 -11.79
CA GLY A 17 22.99 -13.57 -10.49
C GLY A 17 22.61 -12.62 -9.34
N ILE A 18 21.48 -11.91 -9.46
CA ILE A 18 20.93 -11.04 -8.41
C ILE A 18 20.21 -11.92 -7.38
N PRO A 19 20.31 -11.61 -6.07
CA PRO A 19 19.62 -12.37 -5.02
C PRO A 19 18.11 -12.53 -5.26
N ASP A 20 17.57 -13.66 -4.82
CA ASP A 20 16.16 -13.98 -4.97
C ASP A 20 15.29 -13.15 -4.01
N SER A 21 14.31 -12.44 -4.56
CA SER A 21 13.29 -11.68 -3.81
C SER A 21 11.89 -12.30 -3.92
N THR A 22 11.78 -13.54 -4.40
CA THR A 22 10.51 -14.25 -4.63
C THR A 22 9.61 -14.27 -3.38
N LEU A 23 10.20 -14.43 -2.20
CA LEU A 23 9.47 -14.35 -0.93
C LEU A 23 8.67 -13.04 -0.81
N TYR A 24 9.34 -11.90 -1.00
CA TYR A 24 8.73 -10.58 -0.87
C TYR A 24 7.74 -10.29 -1.99
N GLN A 25 8.03 -10.73 -3.22
CA GLN A 25 7.10 -10.62 -4.35
C GLN A 25 5.79 -11.40 -4.09
N ASN A 26 5.89 -12.63 -3.56
CA ASN A 26 4.72 -13.42 -3.19
C ASN A 26 3.93 -12.75 -2.06
N SER A 27 4.62 -12.25 -1.04
CA SER A 27 4.02 -11.48 0.06
C SER A 27 3.29 -10.25 -0.44
N LEU A 28 3.85 -9.50 -1.40
CA LEU A 28 3.22 -8.34 -2.00
C LEU A 28 1.93 -8.72 -2.74
N GLY A 29 1.97 -9.81 -3.52
CA GLY A 29 0.78 -10.37 -4.17
C GLY A 29 -0.31 -10.80 -3.16
N TRP A 30 0.08 -11.39 -2.04
CA TRP A 30 -0.85 -11.73 -0.95
C TRP A 30 -1.45 -10.51 -0.27
N ARG A 31 -0.67 -9.43 -0.07
CA ARG A 31 -1.22 -8.17 0.46
C ARG A 31 -2.25 -7.59 -0.49
N TRP A 32 -1.98 -7.57 -1.80
CA TRP A 32 -2.97 -7.13 -2.77
C TRP A 32 -4.27 -7.94 -2.69
N LYS A 33 -4.19 -9.29 -2.69
CA LYS A 33 -5.36 -10.17 -2.53
C LYS A 33 -6.14 -9.91 -1.23
N ARG A 34 -5.45 -9.59 -0.13
CA ARG A 34 -6.12 -9.21 1.12
C ARG A 34 -6.90 -7.91 1.00
N THR A 35 -6.37 -6.93 0.26
CA THR A 35 -7.11 -5.70 -0.01
C THR A 35 -8.36 -5.96 -0.86
N ASP A 36 -8.31 -6.90 -1.83
CA ASP A 36 -9.51 -7.33 -2.59
C ASP A 36 -10.53 -7.95 -1.64
N PHE A 37 -10.12 -8.96 -0.88
CA PHE A 37 -10.97 -9.69 0.05
C PHE A 37 -11.68 -8.76 1.05
N HIS A 38 -10.95 -7.83 1.68
CA HIS A 38 -11.56 -6.92 2.64
C HIS A 38 -12.45 -5.86 1.99
N ALA A 39 -12.14 -5.42 0.77
CA ALA A 39 -13.05 -4.55 0.02
C ALA A 39 -14.36 -5.25 -0.31
N ASP A 40 -14.30 -6.50 -0.77
CA ASP A 40 -15.48 -7.30 -1.09
C ASP A 40 -16.32 -7.55 0.16
N LYS A 41 -15.69 -7.94 1.28
CA LYS A 41 -16.42 -8.17 2.54
C LYS A 41 -17.04 -6.91 3.12
N ALA A 42 -16.38 -5.77 3.05
CA ALA A 42 -17.00 -4.51 3.45
C ALA A 42 -18.21 -4.17 2.56
N ASN A 43 -18.13 -4.41 1.25
CA ASN A 43 -19.25 -4.17 0.34
C ASN A 43 -20.44 -5.13 0.61
N GLU A 44 -20.16 -6.40 0.91
CA GLU A 44 -21.19 -7.38 1.30
C GLU A 44 -21.92 -6.93 2.57
N VAL A 45 -21.17 -6.59 3.63
CA VAL A 45 -21.73 -6.08 4.90
C VAL A 45 -22.58 -4.83 4.67
N TRP A 46 -22.10 -3.91 3.82
CA TRP A 46 -22.84 -2.70 3.47
C TRP A 46 -24.13 -2.99 2.71
N ALA A 47 -24.10 -3.92 1.75
CA ALA A 47 -25.29 -4.31 0.99
C ALA A 47 -26.35 -4.95 1.89
N GLU A 48 -25.94 -5.81 2.82
CA GLU A 48 -26.86 -6.46 3.77
C GLU A 48 -27.57 -5.46 4.70
N LEU A 49 -26.86 -4.41 5.13
CA LEU A 49 -27.41 -3.32 5.94
C LEU A 49 -28.54 -2.57 5.23
N PHE A 50 -28.45 -2.37 3.90
CA PHE A 50 -29.44 -1.59 3.15
C PHE A 50 -30.63 -2.42 2.65
N MET A 51 -30.45 -3.71 2.41
CA MET A 51 -31.53 -4.58 1.93
C MET A 51 -32.58 -4.88 3.02
N LYS A 52 -32.19 -4.80 4.29
CA LYS A 52 -33.06 -5.07 5.43
C LYS A 52 -33.34 -3.71 6.06
N SER A 53 -34.56 -3.21 5.92
CA SER A 53 -35.00 -1.90 6.45
C SER A 53 -34.78 -1.81 7.97
N PHE A 54 -33.57 -1.44 8.39
CA PHE A 54 -33.17 -1.38 9.79
C PHE A 54 -33.35 0.04 10.34
N THR A 55 -33.79 0.13 11.59
CA THR A 55 -33.66 1.34 12.39
C THR A 55 -32.25 1.39 13.00
N PHE A 56 -31.60 2.56 12.98
CA PHE A 56 -30.24 2.81 13.50
C PHE A 56 -30.01 2.52 15.00
N VAL A 57 -31.01 1.97 15.69
CA VAL A 57 -30.98 1.61 17.13
C VAL A 57 -30.85 0.09 17.33
N ASP A 58 -30.86 -0.70 16.26
CA ASP A 58 -30.73 -2.16 16.31
C ASP A 58 -29.26 -2.56 16.54
N GLN A 59 -29.03 -3.51 17.45
CA GLN A 59 -27.72 -4.14 17.69
C GLN A 59 -27.05 -4.63 16.39
N ARG A 60 -27.84 -5.13 15.44
CA ARG A 60 -27.37 -5.56 14.12
C ARG A 60 -26.76 -4.43 13.30
N CYS A 61 -27.25 -3.20 13.47
CA CYS A 61 -26.67 -2.03 12.82
C CYS A 61 -25.27 -1.73 13.37
N TYR A 62 -25.10 -1.78 14.70
CA TYR A 62 -23.79 -1.60 15.33
C TYR A 62 -22.78 -2.67 14.91
N GLU A 63 -23.19 -3.94 14.86
CA GLU A 63 -22.33 -5.05 14.44
C GLU A 63 -21.86 -4.91 12.99
N ALA A 64 -22.74 -4.47 12.10
CA ALA A 64 -22.40 -4.28 10.70
C ALA A 64 -21.55 -3.01 10.47
N ILE A 65 -21.78 -1.93 11.22
CA ILE A 65 -20.88 -0.75 11.22
C ILE A 65 -19.48 -1.17 11.65
N PHE A 66 -19.37 -1.87 12.79
CA PHE A 66 -18.10 -2.39 13.28
C PHE A 66 -17.42 -3.32 12.26
N SER A 67 -18.19 -4.24 11.66
CA SER A 67 -17.66 -5.17 10.65
C SER A 67 -17.14 -4.44 9.41
N TYR A 68 -17.88 -3.43 8.92
CA TYR A 68 -17.46 -2.59 7.81
C TYR A 68 -16.15 -1.85 8.14
N GLU A 69 -16.09 -1.20 9.31
CA GLU A 69 -14.90 -0.48 9.78
C GLU A 69 -13.68 -1.41 9.86
N ALA A 70 -13.83 -2.57 10.50
CA ALA A 70 -12.76 -3.55 10.63
C ALA A 70 -12.20 -3.99 9.28
N HIS A 71 -13.07 -4.15 8.27
CA HIS A 71 -12.64 -4.47 6.91
C HIS A 71 -11.93 -3.30 6.21
N VAL A 72 -12.42 -2.06 6.36
CA VAL A 72 -11.71 -0.90 5.82
C VAL A 72 -10.34 -0.75 6.48
N GLU A 73 -10.24 -0.85 7.81
CA GLU A 73 -8.97 -0.80 8.53
C GLU A 73 -8.01 -1.89 8.09
N SER A 74 -8.49 -3.13 7.91
CA SER A 74 -7.67 -4.24 7.42
C SER A 74 -7.17 -4.02 5.99
N CYS A 75 -7.97 -3.36 5.15
CA CYS A 75 -7.56 -2.93 3.81
C CYS A 75 -6.46 -1.85 3.89
N VAL A 76 -6.63 -0.82 4.73
CA VAL A 76 -5.63 0.23 4.97
C VAL A 76 -4.30 -0.36 5.46
N GLN A 77 -4.33 -1.25 6.45
CA GLN A 77 -3.13 -1.91 6.97
C GLN A 77 -2.42 -2.74 5.89
N SER A 78 -3.19 -3.44 5.06
CA SER A 78 -2.64 -4.20 3.95
C SER A 78 -1.95 -3.28 2.94
N LEU A 79 -2.61 -2.19 2.53
CA LEU A 79 -2.03 -1.17 1.62
C LEU A 79 -0.75 -0.55 2.18
N HIS A 80 -0.74 -0.15 3.45
CA HIS A 80 0.44 0.40 4.11
C HIS A 80 1.61 -0.59 4.07
N SER A 81 1.37 -1.84 4.45
CA SER A 81 2.42 -2.88 4.48
C SER A 81 2.99 -3.24 3.10
N MET A 82 2.27 -2.94 2.01
CA MET A 82 2.78 -3.18 0.66
C MET A 82 4.01 -2.31 0.36
N ALA A 83 4.08 -1.08 0.88
CA ALA A 83 5.25 -0.22 0.72
C ALA A 83 6.46 -0.75 1.49
N ASP A 84 6.25 -1.33 2.69
CA ASP A 84 7.32 -1.98 3.46
C ASP A 84 7.87 -3.21 2.73
N ILE A 85 7.00 -4.02 2.13
CA ILE A 85 7.42 -5.19 1.33
C ILE A 85 8.14 -4.75 0.05
N LEU A 86 7.67 -3.68 -0.60
CA LEU A 86 8.36 -3.09 -1.75
C LEU A 86 9.78 -2.65 -1.38
N ALA A 87 9.96 -2.08 -0.17
CA ALA A 87 11.29 -1.72 0.34
C ALA A 87 12.21 -2.94 0.46
N GLN A 88 11.69 -4.09 0.92
CA GLN A 88 12.47 -5.34 0.94
C GLN A 88 12.91 -5.78 -0.46
N ILE A 89 12.02 -5.67 -1.45
CA ILE A 89 12.36 -6.02 -2.85
C ILE A 89 13.48 -5.12 -3.36
N ILE A 90 13.39 -3.81 -3.12
CA ILE A 90 14.44 -2.84 -3.50
C ILE A 90 15.76 -3.17 -2.80
N ASN A 91 15.74 -3.46 -1.50
CA ASN A 91 16.93 -3.81 -0.73
C ASN A 91 17.65 -5.03 -1.28
N VAL A 92 16.90 -6.09 -1.60
CA VAL A 92 17.45 -7.34 -2.12
C VAL A 92 18.02 -7.14 -3.53
N ILE A 93 17.28 -6.47 -4.41
CA ILE A 93 17.61 -6.40 -5.84
C ILE A 93 18.63 -5.30 -6.15
N ILE A 94 18.46 -4.11 -5.57
CA ILE A 94 19.20 -2.91 -5.94
C ILE A 94 20.35 -2.66 -4.96
N LEU A 95 20.07 -2.75 -3.65
CA LEU A 95 21.04 -2.40 -2.60
C LEU A 95 21.84 -3.61 -2.08
N GLY A 96 21.60 -4.81 -2.60
CA GLY A 96 22.37 -6.00 -2.24
C GLY A 96 22.26 -6.43 -0.77
N ASN A 97 21.08 -6.27 -0.15
CA ASN A 97 20.81 -6.53 1.27
C ASN A 97 21.59 -5.62 2.23
N GLU A 98 21.73 -4.34 1.90
CA GLU A 98 22.34 -3.33 2.78
C GLU A 98 21.69 -3.28 4.17
N PHE A 99 20.36 -3.38 4.23
CA PHE A 99 19.60 -3.29 5.49
C PHE A 99 19.11 -4.65 5.99
N PRO A 100 19.13 -4.91 7.32
CA PRO A 100 18.47 -6.08 7.88
C PRO A 100 16.94 -5.93 7.83
N GLU A 101 16.25 -7.05 7.61
CA GLU A 101 14.81 -7.13 7.30
C GLU A 101 13.94 -6.30 8.26
N HIS A 102 14.17 -6.43 9.56
CA HIS A 102 13.35 -5.79 10.62
C HIS A 102 13.54 -4.28 10.73
N SER A 103 14.56 -3.71 10.08
CA SER A 103 14.93 -2.30 10.24
C SER A 103 14.57 -1.44 9.02
N ILE A 104 14.06 -2.06 7.96
CA ILE A 104 13.88 -1.40 6.68
C ILE A 104 12.61 -0.56 6.63
N SER A 105 12.63 0.47 5.79
CA SER A 105 11.42 1.18 5.37
C SER A 105 11.62 1.72 3.97
N ILE A 106 10.52 2.03 3.28
CA ILE A 106 10.59 2.61 1.93
C ILE A 106 11.36 3.94 1.89
N LYS A 107 11.28 4.73 2.97
CA LYS A 107 12.02 6.00 3.13
C LYS A 107 13.54 5.78 3.24
N LYS A 108 13.96 4.72 3.94
CA LYS A 108 15.39 4.37 4.08
C LYS A 108 16.00 3.91 2.76
N VAL A 109 15.31 3.03 2.02
CA VAL A 109 15.83 2.55 0.74
C VAL A 109 15.84 3.63 -0.34
N LEU A 110 14.85 4.55 -0.34
CA LEU A 110 14.87 5.72 -1.22
C LEU A 110 16.14 6.55 -0.97
N LYS A 111 16.40 6.89 0.30
CA LYS A 111 17.57 7.68 0.67
C LYS A 111 18.88 7.00 0.25
N SER A 112 19.02 5.69 0.50
CA SER A 112 20.22 4.94 0.09
C SER A 112 20.41 4.97 -1.44
N MET A 113 19.35 4.72 -2.22
CA MET A 113 19.43 4.81 -3.69
C MET A 113 19.79 6.23 -4.17
N GLU A 114 19.31 7.27 -3.50
CA GLU A 114 19.67 8.67 -3.81
C GLU A 114 21.15 8.95 -3.50
N ASP A 115 21.62 8.55 -2.31
CA ASP A 115 23.00 8.75 -1.85
C ASP A 115 24.01 8.01 -2.75
N GLU A 116 23.65 6.83 -3.27
CA GLU A 116 24.46 6.04 -4.20
C GLU A 116 24.27 6.40 -5.69
N ASN A 117 23.34 7.30 -6.01
CA ASN A 117 22.90 7.59 -7.38
C ASN A 117 22.52 6.30 -8.16
N ALA A 118 21.87 5.36 -7.47
CA ALA A 118 21.48 4.06 -7.99
C ALA A 118 20.04 4.09 -8.53
N ALA A 119 19.81 3.37 -9.65
CA ALA A 119 18.50 3.17 -10.25
C ALA A 119 17.60 4.43 -10.34
N PRO A 120 17.99 5.50 -11.07
CA PRO A 120 17.29 6.80 -11.06
C PRO A 120 15.78 6.74 -11.35
N ARG A 121 15.34 5.82 -12.22
CA ARG A 121 13.91 5.61 -12.50
C ARG A 121 13.15 5.02 -11.31
N VAL A 122 13.78 4.11 -10.57
CA VAL A 122 13.20 3.52 -9.35
C VAL A 122 13.10 4.58 -8.27
N VAL A 123 14.16 5.39 -8.09
CA VAL A 123 14.17 6.57 -7.20
C VAL A 123 13.00 7.50 -7.51
N GLU A 124 12.82 7.90 -8.77
CA GLU A 124 11.75 8.83 -9.15
C GLU A 124 10.35 8.27 -8.85
N SER A 125 10.07 7.03 -9.28
CA SER A 125 8.78 6.40 -8.98
C SER A 125 8.53 6.16 -7.49
N THR A 126 9.58 5.90 -6.70
CA THR A 126 9.48 5.74 -5.24
C THR A 126 9.22 7.08 -4.55
N ARG A 127 9.87 8.15 -5.03
CA ARG A 127 9.61 9.53 -4.57
C ARG A 127 8.17 9.94 -4.86
N LYS A 128 7.66 9.63 -6.06
CA LYS A 128 6.26 9.85 -6.43
C LYS A 128 5.30 9.12 -5.49
N LEU A 129 5.56 7.85 -5.17
CA LEU A 129 4.77 7.09 -4.20
C LEU A 129 4.75 7.77 -2.82
N LEU A 130 5.91 8.22 -2.32
CA LEU A 130 6.02 8.85 -0.99
C LEU A 130 5.45 10.28 -0.94
N ALA A 131 5.45 11.00 -2.05
CA ALA A 131 4.86 12.33 -2.16
C ALA A 131 3.33 12.28 -2.38
N ASP A 132 2.78 11.13 -2.73
CA ASP A 132 1.37 10.97 -3.07
C ASP A 132 0.45 11.21 -1.87
N SER A 133 -0.57 12.06 -2.05
CA SER A 133 -1.48 12.43 -0.96
C SER A 133 -2.33 11.26 -0.47
N VAL A 134 -2.70 10.34 -1.35
CA VAL A 134 -3.50 9.16 -1.00
C VAL A 134 -2.64 8.17 -0.21
N PHE A 135 -1.39 7.94 -0.64
CA PHE A 135 -0.46 7.12 0.13
C PHE A 135 -0.19 7.73 1.52
N ASN A 136 0.03 9.05 1.60
CA ASN A 136 0.22 9.76 2.87
C ASN A 136 -1.01 9.67 3.79
N TYR A 137 -2.23 9.72 3.22
CA TYR A 137 -3.46 9.47 3.98
C TYR A 137 -3.47 8.06 4.59
N ILE A 138 -3.14 7.04 3.79
CA ILE A 138 -3.08 5.64 4.25
C ILE A 138 -1.99 5.42 5.30
N GLU A 139 -0.80 6.02 5.15
CA GLU A 139 0.26 6.01 6.17
C GLU A 139 -0.21 6.64 7.48
N ALA A 140 -0.83 7.82 7.41
CA ALA A 140 -1.32 8.52 8.58
C ALA A 140 -2.47 7.77 9.26
N PHE A 141 -3.40 7.23 8.49
CA PHE A 141 -4.53 6.44 8.99
C PHE A 141 -4.02 5.21 9.73
N CYS A 142 -3.19 4.39 9.08
CA CYS A 142 -2.65 3.15 9.65
C CYS A 142 -1.88 3.42 10.95
N ASN A 143 -1.07 4.48 10.98
CA ASN A 143 -0.31 4.84 12.17
C ASN A 143 -1.20 5.41 13.29
N THR A 144 -2.29 6.10 12.96
CA THR A 144 -3.23 6.64 13.94
C THR A 144 -3.98 5.52 14.66
N ILE A 145 -4.54 4.56 13.92
CA ILE A 145 -5.24 3.41 14.51
C ILE A 145 -4.31 2.50 15.31
N LYS A 146 -3.05 2.34 14.85
CA LYS A 146 -2.07 1.45 15.49
C LYS A 146 -1.54 2.01 16.82
N HIS A 147 -1.31 3.32 16.91
CA HIS A 147 -0.52 3.90 17.99
C HIS A 147 -1.27 4.90 18.88
N ARG A 148 -2.45 5.37 18.48
CA ARG A 148 -3.12 6.48 19.17
C ARG A 148 -4.55 6.18 19.54
N ARG A 149 -5.42 6.05 18.53
CA ARG A 149 -6.87 5.95 18.73
C ARG A 149 -7.55 5.45 17.46
N ILE A 150 -8.71 4.82 17.64
CA ILE A 150 -9.65 4.55 16.55
C ILE A 150 -10.09 5.87 15.92
N ILE A 151 -10.16 5.91 14.59
CA ILE A 151 -10.69 7.08 13.86
C ILE A 151 -12.22 6.96 13.89
N LYS A 152 -12.89 8.01 14.39
CA LYS A 152 -14.34 8.03 14.47
C LYS A 152 -14.97 7.95 13.10
N THR A 153 -16.15 7.37 13.02
CA THR A 153 -16.96 7.34 11.81
C THR A 153 -18.30 8.03 11.99
N ASP A 154 -18.90 8.42 10.88
CA ASP A 154 -20.29 8.84 10.81
C ASP A 154 -20.97 8.26 9.57
N PHE A 155 -22.26 7.96 9.71
CA PHE A 155 -23.11 7.62 8.59
C PHE A 155 -23.51 8.87 7.82
N ARG A 156 -23.42 8.80 6.49
CA ARG A 156 -23.87 9.87 5.60
C ARG A 156 -24.60 9.29 4.40
N ALA A 157 -25.70 9.95 4.04
CA ALA A 157 -26.40 9.74 2.79
C ALA A 157 -26.57 11.08 2.07
N GLU A 158 -26.16 11.14 0.80
CA GLU A 158 -26.23 12.35 -0.02
C GLU A 158 -26.89 11.99 -1.36
N TYR A 159 -28.02 12.63 -1.68
CA TYR A 159 -28.76 12.42 -2.94
C TYR A 159 -29.20 13.77 -3.54
N GLY A 160 -29.20 13.88 -4.86
CA GLY A 160 -29.60 15.08 -5.59
C GLY A 160 -28.72 15.39 -6.81
N GLU A 161 -29.12 16.39 -7.59
CA GLU A 161 -28.53 16.75 -8.88
C GLU A 161 -27.04 17.12 -8.81
N ASN A 162 -26.58 17.63 -7.65
CA ASN A 162 -25.18 18.00 -7.40
C ASN A 162 -24.56 17.25 -6.20
N ALA A 163 -25.17 16.14 -5.79
CA ALA A 163 -24.68 15.33 -4.68
C ALA A 163 -23.77 14.21 -5.18
N ARG A 164 -23.01 13.62 -4.26
CA ARG A 164 -22.24 12.40 -4.53
C ARG A 164 -23.13 11.22 -4.93
N ASN A 165 -24.43 11.26 -4.59
CA ASN A 165 -25.40 10.19 -4.84
C ASN A 165 -24.95 8.85 -4.25
N GLU A 166 -24.50 8.89 -3.00
CA GLU A 166 -23.98 7.74 -2.27
C GLU A 166 -24.44 7.78 -0.80
N SER A 167 -24.66 6.60 -0.24
CA SER A 167 -24.79 6.39 1.20
C SER A 167 -23.65 5.50 1.69
N GLY A 168 -23.09 5.83 2.86
CA GLY A 168 -21.83 5.26 3.29
C GLY A 168 -21.44 5.65 4.71
N LEU A 169 -20.47 4.92 5.26
CA LEU A 169 -19.69 5.37 6.39
C LEU A 169 -18.53 6.25 5.91
N ARG A 170 -18.30 7.33 6.64
CA ARG A 170 -17.16 8.23 6.46
C ARG A 170 -16.29 8.15 7.69
N PHE A 171 -14.98 8.08 7.48
CA PHE A 171 -14.01 8.28 8.54
C PHE A 171 -13.83 9.78 8.72
N GLN A 172 -14.01 10.24 9.96
CA GLN A 172 -13.88 11.65 10.32
C GLN A 172 -12.46 12.15 10.07
N GLU A 173 -12.33 13.47 9.93
CA GLU A 173 -11.03 14.11 9.87
C GLU A 173 -10.18 13.77 11.10
N PHE A 174 -8.86 13.69 10.89
CA PHE A 174 -7.93 13.38 11.96
C PHE A 174 -6.58 14.06 11.74
N THR A 175 -5.82 14.22 12.82
CA THR A 175 -4.49 14.83 12.78
C THR A 175 -3.42 13.78 13.07
N TYR A 176 -2.37 13.75 12.25
CA TYR A 176 -1.20 12.91 12.45
C TYR A 176 0.07 13.70 12.19
N LYS A 177 1.02 13.67 13.15
CA LYS A 177 2.29 14.42 13.10
C LYS A 177 2.14 15.92 12.74
N GLY A 178 1.07 16.56 13.22
CA GLY A 178 0.80 17.99 12.97
C GLY A 178 0.08 18.27 11.65
N SER A 179 -0.11 17.29 10.78
CA SER A 179 -0.88 17.42 9.53
C SER A 179 -2.32 16.99 9.73
N ASN A 180 -3.26 17.73 9.15
CA ASN A 180 -4.68 17.40 9.11
C ASN A 180 -5.01 16.58 7.86
N PHE A 181 -5.77 15.50 8.05
CA PHE A 181 -6.25 14.62 6.99
C PHE A 181 -7.77 14.72 6.90
N PRO A 182 -8.32 14.86 5.69
CA PRO A 182 -9.73 15.15 5.50
C PRO A 182 -10.61 13.95 5.83
N GLN A 183 -11.86 14.22 6.16
CA GLN A 183 -12.89 13.21 6.23
C GLN A 183 -12.99 12.46 4.89
N THR A 184 -13.03 11.13 4.93
CA THR A 184 -12.97 10.28 3.73
C THR A 184 -14.01 9.17 3.78
N TRP A 185 -14.68 8.91 2.66
CA TRP A 185 -15.63 7.81 2.54
C TRP A 185 -14.90 6.46 2.60
N GLY A 186 -15.41 5.51 3.38
CA GLY A 186 -14.88 4.14 3.38
C GLY A 186 -14.84 3.55 1.97
N SER A 187 -15.85 3.82 1.16
CA SER A 187 -15.93 3.36 -0.23
C SER A 187 -14.83 3.95 -1.14
N ASP A 188 -14.35 5.17 -0.89
CA ASP A 188 -13.21 5.73 -1.63
C ASP A 188 -11.92 4.98 -1.28
N ILE A 189 -11.74 4.60 -0.01
CA ILE A 189 -10.59 3.80 0.43
C ILE A 189 -10.60 2.43 -0.26
N LEU A 190 -11.74 1.74 -0.18
CA LEU A 190 -11.91 0.37 -0.72
C LEU A 190 -11.83 0.29 -2.25
N LYS A 191 -12.14 1.40 -2.94
CA LYS A 191 -12.12 1.47 -4.41
C LYS A 191 -10.94 2.32 -4.86
N LYS A 192 -11.12 3.64 -4.92
CA LYS A 192 -10.19 4.58 -5.57
C LYS A 192 -8.79 4.51 -4.99
N TYR A 193 -8.65 4.59 -3.66
CA TYR A 193 -7.32 4.69 -3.03
C TYR A 193 -6.55 3.39 -3.16
N ARG A 194 -7.22 2.26 -2.95
CA ARG A 194 -6.66 0.91 -3.11
C ARG A 194 -6.07 0.70 -4.51
N PHE A 195 -6.83 1.01 -5.56
CA PHE A 195 -6.34 0.86 -6.93
C PHE A 195 -5.22 1.86 -7.26
N HIS A 196 -5.33 3.10 -6.79
CA HIS A 196 -4.31 4.13 -7.01
C HIS A 196 -2.95 3.75 -6.40
N ILE A 197 -2.93 3.32 -5.14
CA ILE A 197 -1.69 2.89 -4.46
C ILE A 197 -1.10 1.66 -5.16
N HIS A 198 -1.94 0.69 -5.56
CA HIS A 198 -1.47 -0.46 -6.31
C HIS A 198 -0.83 -0.08 -7.66
N GLN A 199 -1.36 0.95 -8.34
CA GLN A 199 -0.75 1.47 -9.56
C GLN A 199 0.62 2.11 -9.30
N LEU A 200 0.75 2.92 -8.25
CA LEU A 200 2.04 3.51 -7.86
C LEU A 200 3.08 2.43 -7.53
N ILE A 201 2.71 1.41 -6.76
CA ILE A 201 3.58 0.27 -6.44
C ILE A 201 3.96 -0.51 -7.70
N THR A 202 3.01 -0.73 -8.60
CA THR A 202 3.26 -1.38 -9.89
C THR A 202 4.23 -0.57 -10.74
N GLU A 203 4.12 0.76 -10.75
CA GLU A 203 5.05 1.65 -11.46
C GLU A 203 6.49 1.50 -10.94
N VAL A 204 6.68 1.49 -9.62
CA VAL A 204 8.01 1.20 -9.03
C VAL A 204 8.50 -0.16 -9.48
N GLY A 205 7.65 -1.18 -9.39
CA GLY A 205 7.98 -2.54 -9.78
C GLY A 205 8.42 -2.69 -11.24
N LEU A 206 7.73 -2.05 -12.17
CA LEU A 206 8.11 -2.04 -13.59
C LEU A 206 9.46 -1.34 -13.80
N ASN A 207 9.75 -0.29 -13.04
CA ASN A 207 11.06 0.36 -13.09
C ASN A 207 12.17 -0.52 -12.50
N ILE A 208 11.87 -1.39 -11.54
CA ILE A 208 12.80 -2.43 -11.06
C ILE A 208 13.09 -3.42 -12.19
N ASN A 209 12.08 -3.92 -12.91
CA ASN A 209 12.31 -4.82 -14.06
C ASN A 209 13.25 -4.18 -15.10
N ARG A 210 12.97 -2.91 -15.46
CA ARG A 210 13.81 -2.16 -16.41
C ARG A 210 15.23 -1.98 -15.91
N PHE A 211 15.41 -1.59 -14.64
CA PHE A 211 16.73 -1.44 -14.04
C PHE A 211 17.53 -2.74 -14.12
N VAL A 212 16.92 -3.87 -13.76
CA VAL A 212 17.59 -5.17 -13.84
C VAL A 212 17.92 -5.51 -15.30
N ALA A 213 16.98 -5.35 -16.23
CA ALA A 213 17.20 -5.61 -17.66
C ALA A 213 18.38 -4.81 -18.23
N GLU A 214 18.46 -3.52 -17.92
CA GLU A 214 19.49 -2.57 -18.37
C GLU A 214 20.83 -2.77 -17.64
N SER A 215 20.83 -3.32 -16.42
CA SER A 215 22.05 -3.54 -15.64
C SER A 215 22.96 -4.57 -16.32
N SER A 216 24.14 -4.17 -16.80
CA SER A 216 25.14 -5.11 -17.32
C SER A 216 25.58 -6.09 -16.22
N LEU A 217 25.90 -7.34 -16.60
CA LEU A 217 26.43 -8.39 -15.70
C LEU A 217 27.67 -7.88 -14.93
N LYS A 218 27.49 -7.24 -13.76
CA LYS A 218 28.60 -6.96 -12.86
C LYS A 218 28.90 -8.25 -12.10
N LYS A 219 29.75 -9.10 -12.69
CA LYS A 219 30.42 -10.19 -11.96
C LYS A 219 31.08 -9.58 -10.72
N GLY A 220 30.67 -10.09 -9.55
CA GLY A 220 31.13 -9.83 -8.20
C GLY A 220 32.24 -8.79 -7.97
N ARG A 221 31.90 -7.72 -7.24
CA ARG A 221 32.87 -7.13 -6.30
C ARG A 221 32.69 -7.80 -4.95
N ARG A 222 33.38 -8.93 -4.73
CA ARG A 222 33.82 -9.28 -3.38
C ARG A 222 35.00 -8.36 -3.08
N THR A 223 34.77 -7.30 -2.32
CA THR A 223 35.88 -6.64 -1.63
C THR A 223 36.28 -7.55 -0.48
N CYS A 224 37.28 -8.40 -0.71
CA CYS A 224 38.09 -8.93 0.39
C CYS A 224 38.70 -7.71 1.10
N ARG A 225 38.24 -7.42 2.32
CA ARG A 225 39.05 -6.65 3.26
C ARG A 225 40.04 -7.62 3.89
N CYS A 226 41.24 -7.66 3.34
CA CYS A 226 42.41 -8.06 4.10
C CYS A 226 43.00 -6.78 4.70
N THR A 227 42.84 -6.62 6.01
CA THR A 227 43.78 -5.95 6.92
C THR A 227 43.41 -6.41 8.32
#